data_AF-A0A2E8HQP2-F1
#
_entry.id   AF-A0A2E8HQP2-F1
#
_cell.length_a   1.000
_cell.length_b   1.000
_cell.length_c   1.000
_cell.angle_alpha   90.00
_cell.angle_beta   90.00
_cell.angle_gamma   90.00
#
_symmetry.space_group_name_H-M   'P 1'
#
loop_
_entity.id
_entity.type
_entity.pdbx_description
1 polymer ?
#
loop_
_entity_poly.entity_id
_entity_poly.type
_entity_poly.pdbx_seq_one_letter_code
_entity_poly.pdbx_strand_id
1 'polypeptide(L)' 'VEILGVVSLFGYLNRWNDSMGTTIEKGAIESGNLYLGKHGWNQGKHNQS' A
#
# COMPACT_ATOMS: atom_id res chain seq x y z
N VAL A 1 7.74 -24.27 -15.49
CA VAL A 1 6.35 -24.01 -15.05
C VAL A 1 6.30 -23.11 -13.83
N GLU A 2 7.19 -23.29 -12.85
CA GLU A 2 7.18 -22.54 -11.58
C GLU A 2 7.37 -21.02 -11.76
N ILE A 3 8.29 -20.58 -12.62
CA ILE A 3 8.51 -19.14 -12.88
C ILE A 3 7.26 -18.46 -13.47
N LEU A 4 6.50 -19.15 -14.34
CA LEU A 4 5.26 -18.61 -14.90
C LEU A 4 4.19 -18.42 -13.82
N GLY A 5 4.10 -19.36 -12.87
CA GLY A 5 3.19 -19.26 -11.72
C GLY A 5 3.58 -18.13 -10.75
N VAL A 6 4.89 -17.91 -10.55
CA VAL A 6 5.38 -16.79 -9.73
C VAL A 6 5.03 -15.45 -10.39
N VAL A 7 5.29 -15.31 -11.70
CA VAL A 7 5.00 -14.08 -12.44
C VAL A 7 3.49 -13.75 -12.44
N SER A 8 2.62 -14.75 -12.63
CA SER A 8 1.16 -14.53 -12.62
C SER A 8 0.65 -14.16 -11.22
N LEU A 9 1.20 -14.78 -10.16
CA LEU A 9 0.86 -14.44 -8.78
C LEU A 9 1.26 -13.00 -8.43
N PHE A 10 2.50 -12.60 -8.73
CA PHE A 10 2.96 -11.24 -8.46
C PHE A 10 2.23 -10.19 -9.31
N GLY A 11 1.85 -10.52 -10.56
CA GLY A 11 0.99 -9.68 -11.38
C GLY A 11 -0.40 -9.47 -10.76
N TYR A 12 -1.03 -10.55 -10.27
CA TYR A 12 -2.31 -10.47 -9.55
C TYR A 12 -2.20 -9.67 -8.26
N LEU A 13 -1.20 -9.93 -7.42
CA LEU A 13 -0.99 -9.23 -6.15
C LEU A 13 -0.70 -7.75 -6.34
N ASN A 14 0.08 -7.37 -7.36
CA ASN A 14 0.33 -5.97 -7.68
C ASN A 14 -0.97 -5.24 -8.05
N ARG A 15 -1.83 -5.87 -8.85
CA ARG A 15 -3.13 -5.29 -9.21
C ARG A 15 -4.08 -5.26 -8.02
N TRP A 16 -4.11 -6.32 -7.22
CA TRP A 16 -4.94 -6.40 -6.02
C TRP A 16 -4.54 -5.30 -5.02
N ASN A 17 -3.24 -5.09 -4.80
CA ASN A 17 -2.73 -4.03 -3.94
C ASN A 17 -3.09 -2.63 -4.45
N ASP A 18 -3.07 -2.40 -5.77
CA ASP A 18 -3.50 -1.11 -6.35
C ASP A 18 -5.02 -0.89 -6.24
N SER A 19 -5.82 -1.96 -6.32
CA SER A 19 -7.28 -1.90 -6.21
C SER A 19 -7.79 -1.80 -4.78
N MET A 20 -7.08 -2.35 -3.79
CA MET A 20 -7.64 -2.52 -2.46
C MET A 20 -7.97 -1.20 -1.78
N GLY A 21 -7.28 -0.10 -2.11
CA GLY A 21 -7.64 1.26 -1.67
C GLY A 21 -8.00 1.35 -0.19
N THR A 22 -7.45 0.44 0.62
CA THR A 22 -7.99 0.15 1.95
C THR A 22 -7.57 1.29 2.84
N THR A 23 -8.53 1.82 3.57
CA THR A 23 -8.29 2.87 4.55
C THR A 23 -7.18 2.44 5.50
N ILE A 24 -6.12 3.24 5.60
CA ILE A 24 -5.07 3.01 6.59
C ILE A 24 -5.63 3.27 7.99
N GLU A 25 -5.32 2.37 8.93
CA GLU A 25 -5.70 2.53 10.33
C GLU A 25 -5.10 3.82 10.92
N LYS A 26 -5.85 4.52 11.77
CA LYS A 26 -5.45 5.83 12.33
C LYS A 26 -4.05 5.80 12.99
N GLY A 27 -3.70 4.74 13.71
CA GLY A 27 -2.39 4.60 14.35
C GLY A 27 -1.21 4.49 13.36
N ALA A 28 -1.45 3.95 12.16
CA ALA A 28 -0.45 3.90 11.10
C ALA A 28 -0.27 5.27 10.42
N ILE A 29 -1.33 6.08 10.31
CA ILE A 29 -1.25 7.47 9.86
C ILE A 29 -0.44 8.32 10.85
N GLU A 30 -0.75 8.21 12.15
CA GLU A 30 -0.02 8.93 13.20
C GLU A 30 1.47 8.55 13.23
N SER A 31 1.78 7.25 13.12
CA SER A 31 3.16 6.77 13.04
C SER A 31 3.87 7.28 11.78
N GLY A 32 3.21 7.26 10.63
CA GLY A 32 3.74 7.79 9.37
C GLY A 32 4.03 9.29 9.47
N ASN A 33 3.14 10.07 10.07
CA ASN A 33 3.35 11.49 10.30
C ASN A 33 4.50 11.75 11.30
N LEU A 34 4.58 10.98 12.38
CA LEU A 34 5.60 11.14 13.42
C LEU A 34 7.01 10.86 12.89
N TYR A 35 7.18 9.76 12.16
CA TYR A 35 8.51 9.31 11.74
C TYR A 35 8.89 9.75 10.32
N LEU A 36 7.91 9.84 9.40
CA LEU A 36 8.15 10.06 7.97
C LEU A 36 7.63 11.40 7.46
N GLY A 37 6.93 12.20 8.29
CA GLY A 37 6.40 13.50 7.90
C GLY A 37 7.47 14.47 7.37
N LYS A 38 8.68 14.45 7.96
CA LYS A 38 9.83 15.26 7.50
C LYS A 38 10.45 14.79 6.18
N HIS A 39 10.09 13.58 5.74
CA HIS A 39 10.60 12.93 4.54
C HIS A 39 9.59 12.91 3.38
N GLY A 40 8.52 13.71 3.47
CA GLY A 40 7.52 13.82 2.40
C GLY A 40 6.45 12.73 2.42
N TRP A 41 6.17 12.15 3.60
CA TRP A 41 5.08 11.19 3.76
C TRP A 41 3.72 11.77 3.32
N ASN A 42 2.99 10.99 2.53
CA ASN A 42 1.62 11.28 2.12
C ASN A 42 0.81 9.98 2.10
N GLN A 43 -0.34 9.98 2.75
CA GLN A 43 -1.28 8.86 2.83
C GLN A 43 -1.86 8.42 1.46
N GLY A 44 -1.78 9.27 0.43
CA GLY A 44 -2.11 8.90 -0.95
C GLY A 44 -3.53 8.35 -1.14
N LYS A 45 -3.66 7.24 -1.91
CA LYS A 45 -4.96 6.59 -2.24
C LYS A 45 -5.65 5.92 -1.04
N HIS A 46 -4.97 5.85 0.10
CA HIS A 46 -5.49 5.24 1.33
C HIS A 46 -6.05 6.28 2.31
N ASN A 47 -6.33 7.48 1.81
CA ASN A 47 -7.02 8.51 2.56
C ASN A 47 -8.47 8.07 2.81
N GLN A 48 -8.89 8.14 4.07
CA GLN A 48 -10.28 7.96 4.46
C GLN A 48 -11.03 9.19 3.93
N SER A 49 -11.87 9.04 2.90
CA SER A 49 -12.82 10.10 2.50
C SER A 49 -13.72 10.50 3.66
#